data_AF-A0AA42C1G0-F1
#
_entry.id   AF-A0AA42C1G0-F1
#
_cell.length_a   1.000
_cell.length_b   1.000
_cell.length_c   1.000
_cell.angle_alpha   90.00
_cell.angle_beta   90.00
_cell.angle_gamma   90.00
#
_symmetry.space_group_name_H-M   'P 1'
#
loop_
_entity.id
_entity.type
_entity.pdbx_description
1 polymer ?
#
loop_
_entity_poly.entity_id
_entity_poly.type
_entity_poly.pdbx_seq_one_letter_code
_entity_poly.pdbx_strand_id
1 'polypeptide(L)'
;MFKYLTSLFLFMAAFSSQATDTMLMLLKKDNATHLSWSTDTGNLVRQEVYRSTGNIQESREKIAELNPNDRTFTDDTAKADTDYWYWVDTVDSSNNIQQSNAATTITNNASALLRANALAASSECKAGAVIQNKTVDCDGITVGLSCRGDSDKQPAVITLENASIKNLRISAKGGSDGIHCASGDCRIENVIWEDICEDAATNNGKTMTIVGGVAHNTQNGPGGKPDKVLQQNTKNSHTIVQGNFTLTGEHGKLWRSCGDCTNNGGPRKLTIVSATINGVIDSIAGVNRNYGDVAEIRDLRIKNYQSGKPPICEEYKGVEKGKGKEEKFGEKWNTTSCKVSPANIHKL
;
A
#
# COMPACT_ATOMS: atom_id res chain seq x y z
N MET A 1 36.30 -1.10 62.85
CA MET A 1 36.28 -0.41 61.55
C MET A 1 36.01 -1.43 60.46
N PHE A 2 34.75 -1.69 60.08
CA PHE A 2 34.41 -2.34 58.81
C PHE A 2 32.98 -1.88 58.46
N LYS A 3 32.87 -0.95 57.49
CA LYS A 3 31.61 -0.56 56.87
C LYS A 3 31.34 -1.56 55.74
N TYR A 4 30.29 -2.36 55.87
CA TYR A 4 29.77 -3.14 54.75
C TYR A 4 28.96 -2.22 53.84
N LEU A 5 29.45 -2.05 52.62
CA LEU A 5 28.79 -1.35 51.52
C LEU A 5 28.01 -2.42 50.72
N THR A 6 26.74 -2.63 51.03
CA THR A 6 25.85 -3.40 50.14
C THR A 6 25.34 -2.45 49.06
N SER A 7 25.98 -2.50 47.89
CA SER A 7 25.52 -1.82 46.69
C SER A 7 24.25 -2.52 46.19
N LEU A 8 23.11 -1.87 46.41
CA LEU A 8 21.82 -2.31 45.89
C LEU A 8 21.84 -2.09 44.36
N PHE A 9 22.08 -3.16 43.60
CA PHE A 9 21.93 -3.12 42.14
C PHE A 9 20.44 -2.98 41.82
N LEU A 10 20.01 -1.76 41.52
CA LEU A 10 18.70 -1.49 40.96
C LEU A 10 18.73 -1.96 39.50
N PHE A 11 18.21 -3.16 39.24
CA PHE A 11 17.88 -3.59 37.88
C PHE A 11 16.71 -2.71 37.41
N MET A 12 17.02 -1.58 36.75
CA MET A 12 16.05 -0.90 35.90
C MET A 12 15.80 -1.82 34.70
N ALA A 13 14.74 -2.61 34.77
CA ALA A 13 14.16 -3.16 33.57
C ALA A 13 13.76 -1.96 32.70
N ALA A 14 14.50 -1.72 31.62
CA ALA A 14 14.07 -0.85 30.55
C ALA A 14 12.83 -1.49 29.93
N PHE A 15 11.65 -1.18 30.48
CA PHE A 15 10.42 -1.33 29.73
C PHE A 15 10.50 -0.29 28.62
N SER A 16 10.89 -0.73 27.42
CA SER A 16 10.52 -0.02 26.21
C SER A 16 8.99 -0.01 26.20
N SER A 17 8.38 1.13 26.57
CA SER A 17 6.99 1.37 26.22
C SER A 17 6.97 1.49 24.70
N GLN A 18 6.88 0.35 24.02
CA GLN A 18 6.53 0.35 22.62
C GLN A 18 5.08 0.79 22.62
N ALA A 19 4.85 2.11 22.51
CA ALA A 19 3.54 2.63 22.23
C ALA A 19 3.14 1.93 20.93
N THR A 20 2.26 0.94 21.03
CA THR A 20 1.57 0.43 19.88
C THR A 20 0.83 1.64 19.33
N ASP A 21 1.29 2.15 18.19
CA ASP A 21 0.72 3.34 17.58
C ASP A 21 0.01 2.89 16.31
N THR A 22 -1.26 3.25 16.22
CA THR A 22 -2.03 3.05 15.00
C THR A 22 -1.85 4.34 14.21
N MET A 23 -1.00 4.32 13.20
CA MET A 23 -0.70 5.52 12.42
C MET A 23 -1.67 5.65 11.26
N LEU A 24 -2.59 6.61 11.36
CA LEU A 24 -3.63 6.93 10.39
C LEU A 24 -3.21 8.09 9.48
N MET A 25 -3.34 7.85 8.18
CA MET A 25 -3.22 8.84 7.12
C MET A 25 -4.50 8.88 6.27
N LEU A 26 -4.68 9.95 5.50
CA LEU A 26 -5.79 10.06 4.55
C LEU A 26 -5.41 10.69 3.21
N LEU A 27 -6.18 10.40 2.17
CA LEU A 27 -6.12 11.02 0.86
C LEU A 27 -7.53 11.45 0.44
N LYS A 28 -7.76 12.75 0.29
CA LYS A 28 -9.02 13.29 -0.25
C LYS A 28 -8.87 13.50 -1.76
N LYS A 29 -9.49 12.62 -2.55
CA LYS A 29 -9.44 12.57 -4.03
C LYS A 29 -10.75 12.00 -4.56
N ASP A 30 -11.09 12.32 -5.82
CA ASP A 30 -12.20 11.66 -6.54
C ASP A 30 -13.56 11.68 -5.81
N ASN A 31 -13.86 12.78 -5.12
CA ASN A 31 -15.05 12.96 -4.26
C ASN A 31 -15.18 11.96 -3.11
N ALA A 32 -14.07 11.39 -2.65
CA ALA A 32 -14.02 10.52 -1.49
C ALA A 32 -12.83 10.89 -0.58
N THR A 33 -12.91 10.44 0.66
CA THR A 33 -11.77 10.46 1.60
C THR A 33 -11.33 9.02 1.85
N HIS A 34 -10.11 8.70 1.42
CA HIS A 34 -9.52 7.38 1.60
C HIS A 34 -8.63 7.40 2.84
N LEU A 35 -9.00 6.63 3.84
CA LEU A 35 -8.21 6.40 5.04
C LEU A 35 -7.29 5.20 4.82
N SER A 36 -6.09 5.27 5.38
CA SER A 36 -5.14 4.16 5.42
C SER A 36 -4.35 4.22 6.70
N TRP A 37 -4.12 3.08 7.34
CA TRP A 37 -3.36 3.01 8.59
C TRP A 37 -2.45 1.79 8.68
N SER A 38 -1.41 1.90 9.50
CA SER A 38 -0.66 0.75 10.02
C SER A 38 -0.98 0.58 11.50
N THR A 39 -0.79 -0.63 12.02
CA THR A 39 -0.97 -0.90 13.44
C THR A 39 -0.15 -2.11 13.87
N ASP A 40 0.51 -1.97 15.01
CA ASP A 40 1.25 -3.05 15.67
C ASP A 40 0.39 -3.77 16.74
N THR A 41 -0.91 -3.45 16.84
CA THR A 41 -1.83 -4.09 17.79
C THR A 41 -1.97 -5.58 17.49
N GLY A 42 -1.63 -6.42 18.47
CA GLY A 42 -1.78 -7.87 18.38
C GLY A 42 -3.24 -8.32 18.58
N ASN A 43 -3.59 -9.49 18.02
CA ASN A 43 -4.88 -10.17 18.25
C ASN A 43 -6.12 -9.31 18.00
N LEU A 44 -6.11 -8.51 16.93
CA LEU A 44 -7.26 -7.70 16.53
C LEU A 44 -8.49 -8.55 16.20
N VAL A 45 -9.65 -8.11 16.67
CA VAL A 45 -10.95 -8.74 16.38
C VAL A 45 -11.88 -7.84 15.58
N ARG A 46 -11.78 -6.51 15.75
CA ARG A 46 -12.49 -5.52 14.93
C ARG A 46 -11.74 -4.19 14.92
N GLN A 47 -12.12 -3.32 14.00
CA GLN A 47 -11.64 -1.95 13.91
C GLN A 47 -12.84 -1.03 13.69
N GLU A 48 -12.80 0.18 14.24
CA GLU A 48 -13.92 1.12 14.20
C GLU A 48 -13.45 2.45 13.63
N VAL A 49 -14.12 2.93 12.60
CA VAL A 49 -13.79 4.21 11.95
C VAL A 49 -14.71 5.29 12.50
N TYR A 50 -14.11 6.37 12.96
CA TYR A 50 -14.81 7.53 13.50
C TYR A 50 -14.56 8.77 12.63
N ARG A 51 -15.57 9.65 12.56
CA ARG A 51 -15.50 10.93 11.85
C ARG A 51 -16.12 12.05 12.67
N SER A 52 -15.58 13.26 12.57
CA SER A 52 -16.17 14.47 13.14
C SER A 52 -15.87 15.71 12.30
N THR A 53 -16.65 16.78 12.46
CA THR A 53 -16.36 18.10 11.86
C THR A 53 -15.43 18.95 12.74
N GLY A 54 -15.10 18.48 13.96
CA GLY A 54 -14.14 19.12 14.86
C GLY A 54 -13.12 18.13 15.41
N ASN A 55 -11.99 18.63 15.90
CA ASN A 55 -10.96 17.83 16.57
C ASN A 55 -11.30 17.63 18.06
N ILE A 56 -12.48 17.08 18.36
CA ILE A 56 -12.97 16.88 19.71
C ILE A 56 -13.38 15.41 19.86
N GLN A 57 -12.81 14.75 20.86
CA GLN A 57 -12.95 13.31 21.05
C GLN A 57 -14.42 12.90 21.25
N GLU A 58 -15.20 13.72 21.94
CA GLU A 58 -16.60 13.46 22.29
C GLU A 58 -17.56 13.70 21.11
N SER A 59 -17.14 14.43 20.07
CA SER A 59 -17.98 14.73 18.90
C SER A 59 -17.77 13.76 17.74
N ARG A 60 -16.98 12.72 17.92
CA ARG A 60 -16.71 11.73 16.87
C ARG A 60 -17.86 10.72 16.78
N GLU A 61 -18.34 10.49 15.57
CA GLU A 61 -19.39 9.51 15.26
C GLU A 61 -18.78 8.30 14.58
N LYS A 62 -19.18 7.09 15.00
CA LYS A 62 -18.76 5.84 14.35
C LYS A 62 -19.45 5.74 12.99
N ILE A 63 -18.66 5.66 11.92
CA ILE A 63 -19.16 5.58 10.54
C ILE A 63 -18.96 4.19 9.92
N ALA A 64 -18.07 3.37 10.48
CA ALA A 64 -17.88 1.99 10.05
C ALA A 64 -17.34 1.08 11.16
N GLU A 65 -17.64 -0.21 11.02
CA GLU A 65 -16.96 -1.29 11.72
C GLU A 65 -16.36 -2.24 10.68
N LEU A 66 -15.08 -2.56 10.83
CA LEU A 66 -14.29 -3.30 9.87
C LEU A 66 -13.75 -4.59 10.48
N ASN A 67 -13.43 -5.53 9.60
CA ASN A 67 -12.73 -6.75 9.98
C ASN A 67 -11.30 -6.43 10.48
N PRO A 68 -10.62 -7.35 11.18
CA PRO A 68 -9.30 -7.07 11.77
C PRO A 68 -8.14 -6.97 10.78
N ASN A 69 -8.35 -7.40 9.53
CA ASN A 69 -7.31 -7.45 8.50
C ASN A 69 -7.27 -6.19 7.63
N ASP A 70 -8.39 -5.45 7.50
CA ASP A 70 -8.43 -4.22 6.72
C ASP A 70 -7.45 -3.18 7.27
N ARG A 71 -6.84 -2.42 6.37
CA ARG A 71 -5.93 -1.31 6.69
C ARG A 71 -6.28 -0.04 5.94
N THR A 72 -7.45 -0.03 5.30
CA THR A 72 -7.98 1.09 4.54
C THR A 72 -9.49 1.19 4.70
N PHE A 73 -10.02 2.39 4.50
CA PHE A 73 -11.47 2.65 4.43
C PHE A 73 -11.72 3.80 3.46
N THR A 74 -12.79 3.73 2.67
CA THR A 74 -13.20 4.85 1.81
C THR A 74 -14.49 5.44 2.37
N ASP A 75 -14.45 6.72 2.71
CA ASP A 75 -15.62 7.52 3.04
C ASP A 75 -16.07 8.32 1.81
N ASP A 76 -17.14 7.86 1.18
CA ASP A 76 -17.84 8.54 0.08
C ASP A 76 -19.12 9.26 0.55
N THR A 77 -19.35 9.30 1.87
CA THR A 77 -20.51 9.96 2.48
C THR A 77 -20.18 11.37 2.99
N ALA A 78 -18.89 11.70 3.11
CA ALA A 78 -18.43 13.01 3.52
C ALA A 78 -18.80 14.08 2.50
N LYS A 79 -19.37 15.20 2.97
CA LYS A 79 -19.67 16.35 2.11
C LYS A 79 -18.39 16.96 1.57
N ALA A 80 -18.30 17.18 0.25
CA ALA A 80 -17.09 17.66 -0.43
C ALA A 80 -16.56 18.98 0.14
N ASP A 81 -17.45 19.94 0.43
CA ASP A 81 -17.12 21.29 0.92
C ASP A 81 -17.02 21.37 2.46
N THR A 82 -16.93 20.23 3.14
CA THR A 82 -16.78 20.18 4.59
C THR A 82 -15.46 19.50 4.93
N ASP A 83 -14.76 20.07 5.91
CA ASP A 83 -13.59 19.44 6.48
C ASP A 83 -13.96 18.51 7.61
N TYR A 84 -13.25 17.39 7.69
CA TYR A 84 -13.47 16.35 8.67
C TYR A 84 -12.16 15.92 9.33
N TRP A 85 -12.30 15.44 10.56
CA TRP A 85 -11.31 14.70 11.32
C TRP A 85 -11.73 13.23 11.41
N TYR A 86 -10.74 12.35 11.37
CA TYR A 86 -10.91 10.90 11.40
C TYR A 86 -10.01 10.26 12.44
N TRP A 87 -10.50 9.15 12.99
CA TRP A 87 -9.76 8.26 13.88
C TRP A 87 -10.12 6.81 13.55
N VAL A 88 -9.20 5.91 13.84
CA VAL A 88 -9.43 4.47 13.83
C VAL A 88 -9.14 3.92 15.21
N ASP A 89 -10.15 3.27 15.80
CA ASP A 89 -9.99 2.50 17.03
C ASP A 89 -9.77 1.04 16.65
N THR A 90 -8.66 0.48 17.09
CA THR A 90 -8.36 -0.94 16.95
C THR A 90 -8.75 -1.66 18.24
N VAL A 91 -9.46 -2.78 18.11
CA VAL A 91 -9.97 -3.53 19.26
C VAL A 91 -9.38 -4.94 19.27
N ASP A 92 -8.70 -5.30 20.35
CA ASP A 92 -8.12 -6.62 20.53
C ASP A 92 -9.13 -7.65 21.11
N SER A 93 -8.72 -8.91 21.13
CA SER A 93 -9.53 -10.02 21.69
C SER A 93 -9.87 -9.90 23.18
N SER A 94 -9.15 -9.03 23.93
CA SER A 94 -9.45 -8.70 25.33
C SER A 94 -10.35 -7.46 25.45
N ASN A 95 -10.84 -6.95 24.32
CA ASN A 95 -11.64 -5.73 24.20
C ASN A 95 -10.90 -4.45 24.66
N ASN A 96 -9.56 -4.46 24.65
CA ASN A 96 -8.77 -3.25 24.79
C ASN A 96 -8.87 -2.44 23.50
N ILE A 97 -8.98 -1.12 23.66
CA ILE A 97 -9.10 -0.18 22.56
C ILE A 97 -7.80 0.61 22.46
N GLN A 98 -7.22 0.63 21.27
CA GLN A 98 -6.13 1.52 20.91
C GLN A 98 -6.57 2.43 19.76
N GLN A 99 -6.63 3.72 20.05
CA GLN A 99 -6.99 4.76 19.09
C GLN A 99 -5.77 5.21 18.29
N SER A 100 -5.98 5.54 17.02
CA SER A 100 -4.98 6.18 16.16
C SER A 100 -4.70 7.64 16.51
N ASN A 101 -3.71 8.25 15.85
CA ASN A 101 -3.70 9.69 15.72
C ASN A 101 -4.97 10.20 15.00
N ALA A 102 -5.29 11.47 15.22
CA ALA A 102 -6.29 12.17 14.45
C ALA A 102 -5.73 12.51 13.06
N ALA A 103 -6.48 12.24 12.00
CA ALA A 103 -6.17 12.63 10.62
C ALA A 103 -7.23 13.60 10.09
N THR A 104 -6.85 14.61 9.30
CA THR A 104 -7.75 15.71 8.92
C THR A 104 -7.66 16.05 7.44
N THR A 105 -8.78 16.42 6.82
CA THR A 105 -8.84 16.93 5.43
C THR A 105 -8.41 18.39 5.30
N ILE A 106 -8.40 19.12 6.42
CA ILE A 106 -7.97 20.53 6.49
C ILE A 106 -6.52 20.65 5.99
N THR A 107 -6.34 21.35 4.87
CA THR A 107 -5.02 21.71 4.36
C THR A 107 -4.37 22.76 5.27
N ASN A 108 -3.06 22.66 5.53
CA ASN A 108 -2.28 23.60 6.36
C ASN A 108 -2.69 23.67 7.84
N ASN A 109 -3.11 22.56 8.43
CA ASN A 109 -3.43 22.51 9.86
C ASN A 109 -2.17 22.69 10.72
N ALA A 110 -2.11 23.78 11.50
CA ALA A 110 -1.01 24.09 12.42
C ALA A 110 -0.74 22.97 13.45
N SER A 111 -1.76 22.22 13.86
CA SER A 111 -1.61 21.08 14.80
C SER A 111 -0.99 19.86 14.12
N ALA A 112 -1.26 19.64 12.82
CA ALA A 112 -0.57 18.64 12.02
C ALA A 112 0.89 19.03 11.76
N LEU A 113 1.15 20.33 11.53
CA LEU A 113 2.50 20.90 11.42
C LEU A 113 3.30 20.80 12.74
N LEU A 114 2.63 20.92 13.89
CA LEU A 114 3.25 20.75 15.22
C LEU A 114 3.52 19.28 15.57
N ARG A 115 2.65 18.34 15.17
CA ARG A 115 2.91 16.89 15.33
C ARG A 115 4.07 16.41 14.45
N ALA A 116 4.19 16.91 13.22
CA ALA A 116 5.36 16.67 12.36
C ALA A 116 6.69 17.12 13.00
N ASN A 117 6.65 18.03 14.00
CA ASN A 117 7.82 18.44 14.78
C ASN A 117 8.01 17.66 16.09
N ALA A 118 7.03 16.87 16.52
CA ALA A 118 7.02 16.16 17.81
C ALA A 118 7.28 14.65 17.68
N LEU A 119 6.92 14.04 16.55
CA LEU A 119 7.29 12.69 16.17
C LEU A 119 8.43 12.78 15.15
N ALA A 120 9.55 12.12 15.44
CA ALA A 120 10.70 12.13 14.55
C ALA A 120 10.56 10.97 13.58
N ALA A 121 9.98 11.22 12.40
CA ALA A 121 10.14 10.33 11.26
C ALA A 121 11.61 9.88 11.15
N SER A 122 11.84 8.62 10.82
CA SER A 122 13.22 8.14 10.67
C SER A 122 13.97 9.03 9.68
N SER A 123 15.19 9.44 10.05
CA SER A 123 16.08 10.19 9.15
C SER A 123 16.45 9.43 7.87
N GLU A 124 16.13 8.13 7.81
CA GLU A 124 16.29 7.28 6.63
C GLU A 124 15.16 7.46 5.60
N CYS A 125 14.02 8.05 5.99
CA CYS A 125 12.91 8.36 5.09
C CYS A 125 13.19 9.60 4.25
N LYS A 126 14.07 9.45 3.25
CA LYS A 126 14.43 10.50 2.30
C LYS A 126 14.35 9.99 0.88
N ALA A 127 14.04 10.87 -0.06
CA ALA A 127 13.98 10.52 -1.47
C ALA A 127 15.33 9.97 -1.97
N GLY A 128 15.28 8.82 -2.64
CA GLY A 128 16.45 8.05 -3.10
C GLY A 128 17.13 7.21 -2.00
N ALA A 129 16.53 7.04 -0.83
CA ALA A 129 17.10 6.20 0.22
C ALA A 129 17.13 4.72 -0.15
N VAL A 130 18.17 4.03 0.33
CA VAL A 130 18.27 2.57 0.32
C VAL A 130 18.17 2.09 1.76
N ILE A 131 17.16 1.26 2.06
CA ILE A 131 16.88 0.72 3.39
C ILE A 131 17.16 -0.78 3.34
N GLN A 132 18.04 -1.25 4.23
CA GLN A 132 18.49 -2.65 4.23
C GLN A 132 18.31 -3.30 5.60
N ASN A 133 17.78 -4.52 5.63
CA ASN A 133 17.73 -5.41 6.81
C ASN A 133 17.08 -4.80 8.07
N LYS A 134 16.07 -3.96 7.89
CA LYS A 134 15.39 -3.27 9.01
C LYS A 134 13.96 -2.88 8.64
N THR A 135 13.20 -2.49 9.65
CA THR A 135 11.93 -1.77 9.49
C THR A 135 12.14 -0.29 9.73
N VAL A 136 11.60 0.55 8.85
CA VAL A 136 11.62 2.00 8.96
C VAL A 136 10.19 2.52 9.02
N ASP A 137 9.92 3.36 10.02
CA ASP A 137 8.69 4.14 10.11
C ASP A 137 8.95 5.58 9.66
N CYS A 138 8.17 6.03 8.68
CA CYS A 138 8.25 7.37 8.11
C CYS A 138 7.23 8.34 8.68
N ASP A 139 6.39 7.90 9.61
CA ASP A 139 5.51 8.78 10.39
C ASP A 139 4.68 9.75 9.53
N GLY A 140 4.25 9.28 8.36
CA GLY A 140 3.39 10.00 7.44
C GLY A 140 4.04 11.16 6.69
N ILE A 141 5.37 11.31 6.72
CA ILE A 141 6.04 12.36 5.94
C ILE A 141 5.86 12.14 4.44
N THR A 142 5.98 13.23 3.70
CA THR A 142 5.95 13.23 2.23
C THR A 142 7.36 13.23 1.67
N VAL A 143 7.65 12.30 0.77
CA VAL A 143 8.88 12.28 -0.04
C VAL A 143 8.53 12.24 -1.53
N GLY A 144 9.49 12.61 -2.36
CA GLY A 144 9.37 12.52 -3.80
C GLY A 144 10.68 12.90 -4.47
N LEU A 145 10.89 12.35 -5.67
CA LEU A 145 11.95 12.78 -6.57
C LEU A 145 11.33 13.71 -7.62
N SER A 146 11.39 13.34 -8.89
CA SER A 146 10.72 14.03 -9.99
C SER A 146 9.95 13.02 -10.81
N CYS A 147 8.84 13.43 -11.41
CA CYS A 147 8.21 12.67 -12.47
C CYS A 147 8.54 13.27 -13.84
N ARG A 148 9.14 12.47 -14.72
CA ARG A 148 9.57 12.87 -16.07
C ARG A 148 8.85 12.05 -17.15
N GLY A 149 7.55 11.88 -16.99
CA GLY A 149 6.72 11.06 -17.88
C GLY A 149 7.03 9.57 -17.75
N ASP A 150 7.01 8.87 -18.88
CA ASP A 150 7.14 7.41 -19.03
C ASP A 150 8.59 6.94 -19.24
N SER A 151 9.58 7.72 -18.78
CA SER A 151 10.98 7.38 -18.98
C SER A 151 11.44 6.20 -18.09
N ASP A 152 11.81 5.06 -18.69
CA ASP A 152 12.39 3.83 -18.08
C ASP A 152 13.72 4.01 -17.27
N LYS A 153 14.10 5.24 -16.92
CA LYS A 153 15.38 5.58 -16.27
C LYS A 153 15.18 6.39 -14.98
N GLN A 154 13.95 6.48 -14.51
CA GLN A 154 13.66 7.20 -13.27
C GLN A 154 14.19 6.39 -12.07
N PRO A 155 14.80 7.05 -11.08
CA PRO A 155 15.22 6.34 -9.87
C PRO A 155 14.00 5.98 -9.01
N ALA A 156 14.09 4.90 -8.26
CA ALA A 156 13.14 4.61 -7.19
C ALA A 156 13.19 5.72 -6.13
N VAL A 157 12.02 6.14 -5.63
CA VAL A 157 11.92 7.07 -4.51
C VAL A 157 12.46 6.45 -3.23
N ILE A 158 12.23 5.15 -3.04
CA ILE A 158 12.80 4.34 -1.96
C ILE A 158 13.21 2.98 -2.53
N THR A 159 14.37 2.48 -2.12
CA THR A 159 14.82 1.11 -2.40
C THR A 159 14.88 0.31 -1.11
N LEU A 160 14.29 -0.89 -1.13
CA LEU A 160 14.26 -1.84 -0.02
C LEU A 160 15.09 -3.07 -0.36
N GLU A 161 15.94 -3.49 0.57
CA GLU A 161 16.70 -4.74 0.49
C GLU A 161 16.46 -5.53 1.77
N ASN A 162 15.62 -6.56 1.68
CA ASN A 162 15.19 -7.34 2.85
C ASN A 162 14.69 -6.45 4.00
N ALA A 163 13.83 -5.48 3.67
CA ALA A 163 13.47 -4.38 4.56
C ALA A 163 11.96 -4.07 4.52
N SER A 164 11.48 -3.45 5.60
CA SER A 164 10.10 -2.98 5.70
C SER A 164 10.06 -1.46 5.79
N ILE A 165 9.08 -0.83 5.13
CA ILE A 165 8.78 0.59 5.27
C ILE A 165 7.31 0.75 5.64
N LYS A 166 7.01 1.64 6.59
CA LYS A 166 5.64 1.99 6.97
C LYS A 166 5.39 3.48 7.04
N ASN A 167 4.14 3.87 6.82
CA ASN A 167 3.60 5.22 7.01
C ASN A 167 4.31 6.26 6.13
N LEU A 168 4.27 6.10 4.81
CA LEU A 168 4.94 7.02 3.88
C LEU A 168 3.94 7.62 2.89
N ARG A 169 4.12 8.89 2.56
CA ARG A 169 3.44 9.52 1.43
C ARG A 169 4.41 9.80 0.28
N ILE A 170 4.07 9.35 -0.91
CA ILE A 170 4.77 9.68 -2.16
C ILE A 170 4.02 10.82 -2.85
N SER A 171 4.67 11.97 -2.98
CA SER A 171 4.09 13.19 -3.55
C SER A 171 3.63 13.01 -5.00
N ALA A 172 2.54 13.67 -5.37
CA ALA A 172 1.97 13.59 -6.72
C ALA A 172 2.98 13.96 -7.84
N LYS A 173 3.80 14.99 -7.64
CA LYS A 173 4.77 15.45 -8.67
C LYS A 173 6.12 14.73 -8.61
N GLY A 174 6.33 13.88 -7.61
CA GLY A 174 7.61 13.25 -7.30
C GLY A 174 7.56 11.72 -7.27
N GLY A 175 6.55 11.11 -7.91
CA GLY A 175 6.34 9.67 -7.92
C GLY A 175 7.51 8.86 -8.47
N SER A 176 8.23 9.38 -9.48
CA SER A 176 9.40 8.72 -10.10
C SER A 176 9.11 7.24 -10.41
N ASP A 177 10.04 6.33 -10.17
CA ASP A 177 9.82 4.88 -10.31
C ASP A 177 9.39 4.20 -8.99
N GLY A 178 8.59 4.91 -8.18
CA GLY A 178 7.94 4.36 -7.00
C GLY A 178 8.88 3.79 -5.94
N ILE A 179 8.50 2.66 -5.34
CA ILE A 179 9.30 1.93 -4.34
C ILE A 179 9.81 0.62 -4.93
N HIS A 180 11.11 0.36 -4.84
CA HIS A 180 11.68 -0.91 -5.30
C HIS A 180 11.91 -1.86 -4.14
N CYS A 181 11.42 -3.10 -4.24
CA CYS A 181 11.99 -4.21 -3.50
C CYS A 181 13.15 -4.77 -4.33
N ALA A 182 14.37 -4.34 -4.06
CA ALA A 182 15.55 -4.70 -4.84
C ALA A 182 16.08 -6.11 -4.54
N SER A 183 15.95 -6.58 -3.29
CA SER A 183 16.42 -7.91 -2.89
C SER A 183 15.69 -8.39 -1.63
N GLY A 184 15.77 -9.71 -1.36
CA GLY A 184 15.19 -10.30 -0.16
C GLY A 184 13.66 -10.19 -0.09
N ASP A 185 13.14 -10.20 1.13
CA ASP A 185 11.70 -10.05 1.39
C ASP A 185 11.41 -8.62 1.86
N CYS A 186 10.52 -7.90 1.17
CA CYS A 186 10.17 -6.51 1.47
C CYS A 186 8.71 -6.35 1.87
N ARG A 187 8.44 -5.41 2.77
CA ARG A 187 7.08 -5.04 3.19
C ARG A 187 6.86 -3.54 3.03
N ILE A 188 5.77 -3.17 2.38
CA ILE A 188 5.35 -1.79 2.12
C ILE A 188 3.98 -1.62 2.76
N GLU A 189 3.93 -0.93 3.89
CA GLU A 189 2.72 -0.86 4.73
C GLU A 189 2.25 0.58 4.91
N ASN A 190 0.94 0.81 4.73
CA ASN A 190 0.34 2.14 4.87
C ASN A 190 1.11 3.20 4.06
N VAL A 191 1.27 2.98 2.76
CA VAL A 191 1.88 3.96 1.85
C VAL A 191 0.80 4.59 0.98
N ILE A 192 0.84 5.92 0.85
CA ILE A 192 -0.06 6.69 0.00
C ILE A 192 0.73 7.23 -1.19
N TRP A 193 0.39 6.79 -2.40
CA TRP A 193 0.87 7.37 -3.64
C TRP A 193 -0.17 8.38 -4.13
N GLU A 194 0.16 9.67 -4.08
CA GLU A 194 -0.79 10.72 -4.42
C GLU A 194 -1.05 10.86 -5.92
N ASP A 195 -0.09 10.45 -6.74
CA ASP A 195 -0.21 10.27 -8.19
C ASP A 195 0.96 9.39 -8.65
N ILE A 196 0.67 8.25 -9.28
CA ILE A 196 1.71 7.35 -9.80
C ILE A 196 2.38 8.00 -11.01
N CYS A 197 3.70 7.88 -11.08
CA CYS A 197 4.46 8.34 -12.24
C CYS A 197 4.71 7.17 -13.21
N GLU A 198 5.73 6.34 -12.96
CA GLU A 198 5.97 5.13 -13.75
C GLU A 198 5.21 3.95 -13.15
N ASP A 199 5.71 3.43 -12.01
CA ASP A 199 5.09 2.37 -11.22
C ASP A 199 4.92 2.83 -9.77
N ALA A 200 3.98 2.23 -9.01
CA ALA A 200 3.89 2.49 -7.57
C ALA A 200 4.95 1.69 -6.81
N ALA A 201 5.11 0.40 -7.16
CA ALA A 201 6.12 -0.47 -6.59
C ALA A 201 6.60 -1.56 -7.55
N THR A 202 7.88 -1.88 -7.47
CA THR A 202 8.55 -2.86 -8.34
C THR A 202 9.23 -3.96 -7.52
N ASN A 203 8.82 -5.21 -7.75
CA ASN A 203 9.41 -6.38 -7.12
C ASN A 203 10.54 -6.96 -7.98
N ASN A 204 11.76 -6.58 -7.59
CA ASN A 204 13.03 -7.14 -8.05
C ASN A 204 13.64 -8.12 -7.02
N GLY A 205 12.96 -8.36 -5.89
CA GLY A 205 13.39 -9.24 -4.81
C GLY A 205 12.74 -10.62 -4.86
N LYS A 206 12.60 -11.23 -3.68
CA LYS A 206 11.99 -12.54 -3.47
C LYS A 206 10.50 -12.40 -3.20
N THR A 207 10.12 -11.78 -2.09
CA THR A 207 8.71 -11.52 -1.74
C THR A 207 8.49 -10.03 -1.51
N MET A 208 7.49 -9.43 -2.16
CA MET A 208 7.08 -8.05 -1.88
C MET A 208 5.65 -8.05 -1.35
N THR A 209 5.44 -7.57 -0.12
CA THR A 209 4.11 -7.54 0.51
C THR A 209 3.61 -6.11 0.63
N ILE A 210 2.47 -5.80 0.00
CA ILE A 210 1.74 -4.55 0.16
C ILE A 210 0.67 -4.74 1.23
N VAL A 211 0.62 -3.86 2.23
CA VAL A 211 -0.34 -3.92 3.34
C VAL A 211 -1.08 -2.60 3.49
N GLY A 212 -2.37 -2.61 3.15
CA GLY A 212 -3.15 -1.38 3.05
C GLY A 212 -2.51 -0.41 2.07
N GLY A 213 -2.64 0.89 2.33
CA GLY A 213 -2.16 1.92 1.43
C GLY A 213 -3.19 2.31 0.36
N VAL A 214 -2.97 3.48 -0.24
CA VAL A 214 -3.83 4.03 -1.29
C VAL A 214 -2.94 4.50 -2.43
N ALA A 215 -3.23 4.06 -3.65
CA ALA A 215 -2.52 4.55 -4.82
C ALA A 215 -3.47 5.21 -5.82
N HIS A 216 -3.25 6.51 -6.04
CA HIS A 216 -3.99 7.31 -6.99
C HIS A 216 -3.22 7.44 -8.30
N ASN A 217 -3.94 7.50 -9.40
CA ASN A 217 -3.38 7.82 -10.71
C ASN A 217 -4.47 8.49 -11.56
N THR A 218 -4.07 9.28 -12.55
CA THR A 218 -4.98 10.00 -13.45
C THR A 218 -4.57 9.79 -14.91
N GLN A 219 -5.54 9.79 -15.83
CA GLN A 219 -5.30 9.52 -17.26
C GLN A 219 -4.30 10.47 -17.91
N ASN A 220 -4.24 11.72 -17.42
CA ASN A 220 -3.35 12.78 -17.90
C ASN A 220 -2.44 13.27 -16.76
N GLY A 221 -2.09 12.35 -15.86
CA GLY A 221 -1.24 12.62 -14.71
C GLY A 221 0.21 12.91 -15.08
N PRO A 222 1.06 13.14 -14.07
CA PRO A 222 2.47 13.50 -14.28
C PRO A 222 3.26 12.39 -14.99
N GLY A 223 2.86 11.13 -14.84
CA GLY A 223 3.44 9.97 -15.51
C GLY A 223 2.97 9.73 -16.94
N GLY A 224 1.97 10.48 -17.42
CA GLY A 224 1.30 10.21 -18.68
C GLY A 224 0.23 9.13 -18.53
N LYS A 225 0.05 8.30 -19.56
CA LYS A 225 -1.00 7.28 -19.57
C LYS A 225 -0.72 6.20 -18.51
N PRO A 226 -1.68 5.88 -17.63
CA PRO A 226 -1.51 4.81 -16.64
C PRO A 226 -1.13 3.46 -17.28
N ASP A 227 -0.06 2.82 -16.80
CA ASP A 227 0.35 1.47 -17.25
C ASP A 227 0.20 0.41 -16.15
N LYS A 228 1.06 0.41 -15.14
CA LYS A 228 1.09 -0.65 -14.12
C LYS A 228 1.36 -0.08 -12.72
N VAL A 229 0.61 -0.57 -11.74
CA VAL A 229 0.80 -0.17 -10.34
C VAL A 229 1.92 -1.00 -9.71
N LEU A 230 1.84 -2.32 -9.87
CA LEU A 230 2.81 -3.27 -9.32
C LEU A 230 3.53 -4.01 -10.45
N GLN A 231 4.83 -3.74 -10.59
CA GLN A 231 5.70 -4.44 -11.53
C GLN A 231 6.42 -5.61 -10.85
N GLN A 232 6.64 -6.70 -11.58
CA GLN A 232 7.43 -7.82 -11.07
C GLN A 232 8.37 -8.38 -12.14
N ASN A 233 9.68 -8.22 -11.91
CA ASN A 233 10.72 -8.59 -12.88
C ASN A 233 11.45 -9.87 -12.50
N THR A 234 11.70 -10.08 -11.21
CA THR A 234 12.54 -11.19 -10.74
C THR A 234 11.83 -12.53 -10.90
N LYS A 235 12.57 -13.58 -11.28
CA LYS A 235 12.05 -14.96 -11.39
C LYS A 235 11.95 -15.59 -10.00
N ASN A 236 11.12 -16.61 -9.83
CA ASN A 236 10.89 -17.29 -8.54
C ASN A 236 10.50 -16.32 -7.42
N SER A 237 9.76 -15.27 -7.77
CA SER A 237 9.37 -14.19 -6.86
C SER A 237 7.86 -14.19 -6.63
N HIS A 238 7.43 -13.48 -5.60
CA HIS A 238 6.03 -13.40 -5.17
C HIS A 238 5.67 -11.99 -4.71
N THR A 239 4.61 -11.41 -5.28
CA THR A 239 3.98 -10.21 -4.74
C THR A 239 2.69 -10.57 -4.00
N ILE A 240 2.52 -10.07 -2.78
CA ILE A 240 1.33 -10.29 -1.95
C ILE A 240 0.65 -8.94 -1.71
N VAL A 241 -0.66 -8.86 -1.93
CA VAL A 241 -1.47 -7.66 -1.72
C VAL A 241 -2.55 -7.97 -0.69
N GLN A 242 -2.52 -7.26 0.43
CA GLN A 242 -3.43 -7.48 1.56
C GLN A 242 -3.77 -6.16 2.27
N GLY A 243 -4.63 -6.23 3.30
CA GLY A 243 -5.05 -5.06 4.07
C GLY A 243 -5.94 -4.10 3.28
N ASN A 244 -6.66 -4.63 2.29
CA ASN A 244 -7.50 -3.87 1.38
C ASN A 244 -6.77 -2.70 0.67
N PHE A 245 -5.57 -2.96 0.13
CA PHE A 245 -4.87 -1.97 -0.71
C PHE A 245 -5.82 -1.38 -1.76
N THR A 246 -5.91 -0.05 -1.81
CA THR A 246 -6.96 0.65 -2.55
C THR A 246 -6.39 1.46 -3.72
N LEU A 247 -6.89 1.21 -4.92
CA LEU A 247 -6.64 2.05 -6.09
C LEU A 247 -7.76 3.06 -6.29
N THR A 248 -7.40 4.30 -6.63
CA THR A 248 -8.35 5.41 -6.86
C THR A 248 -8.01 6.14 -8.15
N GLY A 249 -9.00 6.71 -8.85
CA GLY A 249 -8.78 7.38 -10.13
C GLY A 249 -8.76 6.41 -11.32
N GLU A 250 -7.76 6.53 -12.19
CA GLU A 250 -7.67 5.80 -13.47
C GLU A 250 -6.34 5.05 -13.57
N HIS A 251 -6.39 3.74 -13.83
CA HIS A 251 -5.24 2.84 -13.81
C HIS A 251 -5.15 1.97 -15.07
N GLY A 252 -3.95 1.52 -15.42
CA GLY A 252 -3.79 0.49 -16.45
C GLY A 252 -3.98 -0.91 -15.84
N LYS A 253 -3.01 -1.37 -15.05
CA LYS A 253 -2.99 -2.72 -14.48
C LYS A 253 -2.62 -2.67 -13.02
N LEU A 254 -3.30 -3.44 -12.17
CA LEU A 254 -2.89 -3.54 -10.77
C LEU A 254 -1.54 -4.25 -10.68
N TRP A 255 -1.35 -5.36 -11.39
CA TRP A 255 -0.10 -6.12 -11.36
C TRP A 255 0.26 -6.74 -12.72
N ARG A 256 1.56 -6.71 -13.05
CA ARG A 256 2.08 -7.36 -14.26
C ARG A 256 3.39 -8.09 -13.99
N SER A 257 3.43 -9.38 -14.31
CA SER A 257 4.69 -10.12 -14.52
C SER A 257 5.38 -9.58 -15.78
N CYS A 258 6.66 -9.24 -15.73
CA CYS A 258 7.33 -8.64 -16.89
C CYS A 258 7.20 -9.51 -18.16
N GLY A 259 6.65 -8.94 -19.22
CA GLY A 259 6.27 -9.68 -20.43
C GLY A 259 7.38 -9.79 -21.47
N ASP A 260 8.32 -8.85 -21.50
CA ASP A 260 9.41 -8.79 -22.49
C ASP A 260 10.77 -8.39 -21.89
N CYS A 261 10.99 -8.67 -20.59
CA CYS A 261 12.26 -8.37 -19.93
C CYS A 261 13.47 -9.04 -20.58
N THR A 262 14.65 -8.47 -20.36
CA THR A 262 15.92 -9.17 -20.66
C THR A 262 16.07 -10.36 -19.73
N ASN A 263 16.53 -11.49 -20.27
CA ASN A 263 16.57 -12.78 -19.62
C ASN A 263 15.20 -13.13 -19.01
N ASN A 264 14.11 -13.00 -19.77
CA ASN A 264 12.78 -13.22 -19.24
C ASN A 264 12.58 -14.67 -18.77
N GLY A 265 11.52 -14.87 -17.98
CA GLY A 265 11.18 -16.18 -17.44
C GLY A 265 10.26 -16.05 -16.23
N GLY A 266 10.16 -17.13 -15.48
CA GLY A 266 9.36 -17.22 -14.27
C GLY A 266 9.76 -18.44 -13.44
N PRO A 267 8.87 -18.93 -12.56
CA PRO A 267 7.54 -18.39 -12.29
C PRO A 267 7.59 -17.06 -11.53
N ARG A 268 6.64 -16.17 -11.81
CA ARG A 268 6.32 -15.00 -10.99
C ARG A 268 4.91 -15.15 -10.43
N LYS A 269 4.77 -14.98 -9.12
CA LYS A 269 3.51 -15.21 -8.41
C LYS A 269 2.90 -13.91 -7.92
N LEU A 270 1.57 -13.85 -7.96
CA LEU A 270 0.76 -12.84 -7.30
C LEU A 270 -0.22 -13.53 -6.34
N THR A 271 -0.39 -12.98 -5.14
CA THR A 271 -1.54 -13.30 -4.28
C THR A 271 -2.22 -12.02 -3.83
N ILE A 272 -3.46 -11.82 -4.27
CA ILE A 272 -4.34 -10.80 -3.72
C ILE A 272 -5.19 -11.46 -2.64
N VAL A 273 -4.87 -11.16 -1.39
CA VAL A 273 -5.68 -11.53 -0.23
C VAL A 273 -6.92 -10.64 -0.17
N SER A 274 -6.73 -9.33 -0.30
CA SER A 274 -7.79 -8.31 -0.24
C SER A 274 -7.33 -7.03 -0.93
N ALA A 275 -8.11 -6.50 -1.87
CA ALA A 275 -7.87 -5.19 -2.49
C ALA A 275 -9.18 -4.53 -2.96
N THR A 276 -9.15 -3.20 -3.14
CA THR A 276 -10.27 -2.42 -3.68
C THR A 276 -9.81 -1.56 -4.86
N ILE A 277 -10.63 -1.51 -5.91
CA ILE A 277 -10.47 -0.61 -7.04
C ILE A 277 -11.64 0.37 -7.02
N ASN A 278 -11.45 1.54 -6.42
CA ASN A 278 -12.43 2.63 -6.42
C ASN A 278 -12.14 3.61 -7.57
N GLY A 279 -12.25 3.11 -8.79
CA GLY A 279 -11.85 3.84 -9.98
C GLY A 279 -12.07 3.03 -11.25
N VAL A 280 -11.42 3.43 -12.32
CA VAL A 280 -11.37 2.69 -13.60
C VAL A 280 -10.00 2.02 -13.72
N ILE A 281 -9.97 0.79 -14.25
CA ILE A 281 -8.74 0.07 -14.52
C ILE A 281 -8.88 -0.76 -15.81
N ASP A 282 -7.80 -0.92 -16.59
CA ASP A 282 -7.85 -1.74 -17.82
C ASP A 282 -7.87 -3.24 -17.53
N SER A 283 -7.12 -3.73 -16.53
CA SER A 283 -7.13 -5.14 -16.09
C SER A 283 -6.52 -5.31 -14.69
N ILE A 284 -6.74 -6.44 -14.02
CA ILE A 284 -6.18 -6.66 -12.67
C ILE A 284 -4.78 -7.30 -12.72
N ALA A 285 -4.66 -8.51 -13.27
CA ALA A 285 -3.41 -9.27 -13.26
C ALA A 285 -3.04 -9.82 -14.64
N GLY A 286 -1.81 -9.56 -15.08
CA GLY A 286 -1.25 -10.16 -16.32
C GLY A 286 -0.16 -11.19 -16.02
N VAL A 287 -0.44 -12.46 -16.31
CA VAL A 287 0.47 -13.61 -16.05
C VAL A 287 1.06 -14.18 -17.35
N ASN A 288 2.33 -14.58 -17.35
CA ASN A 288 2.94 -15.28 -18.49
C ASN A 288 2.79 -16.80 -18.34
N ARG A 289 1.78 -17.39 -18.98
CA ARG A 289 1.42 -18.81 -18.81
C ARG A 289 2.57 -19.76 -19.16
N ASN A 290 3.38 -19.40 -20.16
CA ASN A 290 4.53 -20.19 -20.61
C ASN A 290 5.72 -20.17 -19.63
N TYR A 291 5.71 -19.29 -18.64
CA TYR A 291 6.74 -19.21 -17.60
C TYR A 291 6.27 -19.76 -16.25
N GLY A 292 5.07 -20.36 -16.19
CA GLY A 292 4.54 -20.96 -14.97
C GLY A 292 4.04 -19.95 -13.94
N ASP A 293 3.78 -18.71 -14.38
CA ASP A 293 3.24 -17.66 -13.52
C ASP A 293 1.87 -18.05 -12.96
N VAL A 294 1.59 -17.61 -11.73
CA VAL A 294 0.32 -17.87 -11.03
C VAL A 294 -0.16 -16.61 -10.33
N ALA A 295 -1.37 -16.16 -10.66
CA ALA A 295 -2.11 -15.15 -9.91
C ALA A 295 -3.25 -15.81 -9.13
N GLU A 296 -3.21 -15.69 -7.82
CA GLU A 296 -4.28 -16.11 -6.90
C GLU A 296 -5.00 -14.88 -6.35
N ILE A 297 -6.33 -14.83 -6.48
CA ILE A 297 -7.13 -13.66 -6.08
C ILE A 297 -8.30 -14.17 -5.22
N ARG A 298 -8.39 -13.66 -3.99
CA ARG A 298 -9.31 -14.16 -2.96
C ARG A 298 -10.48 -13.23 -2.66
N ASP A 299 -10.21 -11.95 -2.42
CA ASP A 299 -11.22 -10.90 -2.19
C ASP A 299 -10.79 -9.64 -2.96
N LEU A 300 -11.56 -9.29 -3.99
CA LEU A 300 -11.32 -8.09 -4.78
C LEU A 300 -12.63 -7.34 -5.00
N ARG A 301 -12.65 -6.07 -4.62
CA ARG A 301 -13.80 -5.18 -4.81
C ARG A 301 -13.52 -4.19 -5.91
N ILE A 302 -14.44 -4.02 -6.85
CA ILE A 302 -14.26 -3.11 -7.99
C ILE A 302 -15.50 -2.24 -8.15
N LYS A 303 -15.30 -0.92 -8.22
CA LYS A 303 -16.35 0.04 -8.49
C LYS A 303 -17.06 -0.30 -9.79
N ASN A 304 -18.38 -0.45 -9.72
CA ASN A 304 -19.22 -0.76 -10.88
C ASN A 304 -18.84 -2.04 -11.64
N TYR A 305 -18.26 -3.03 -10.94
CA TYR A 305 -17.87 -4.30 -11.55
C TYR A 305 -19.00 -4.94 -12.36
N GLN A 306 -18.65 -5.40 -13.55
CA GLN A 306 -19.43 -6.33 -14.36
C GLN A 306 -18.46 -7.37 -14.92
N SER A 307 -18.92 -8.60 -15.16
CA SER A 307 -18.06 -9.64 -15.74
C SER A 307 -17.36 -9.16 -17.01
N GLY A 308 -16.03 -9.27 -17.06
CA GLY A 308 -15.18 -8.79 -18.16
C GLY A 308 -14.96 -7.26 -18.20
N LYS A 309 -15.47 -6.49 -17.23
CA LYS A 309 -15.29 -5.04 -17.11
C LYS A 309 -14.92 -4.65 -15.66
N PRO A 310 -13.63 -4.57 -15.34
CA PRO A 310 -12.47 -4.94 -16.17
C PRO A 310 -12.26 -6.47 -16.26
N PRO A 311 -11.43 -6.95 -17.21
CA PRO A 311 -10.82 -8.27 -17.13
C PRO A 311 -10.01 -8.46 -15.84
N ILE A 312 -10.20 -9.60 -15.18
CA ILE A 312 -9.55 -9.89 -13.90
C ILE A 312 -8.16 -10.50 -14.10
N CYS A 313 -8.07 -11.75 -14.51
CA CYS A 313 -6.79 -12.42 -14.74
C CYS A 313 -6.60 -12.72 -16.22
N GLU A 314 -5.60 -12.09 -16.84
CA GLU A 314 -5.30 -12.23 -18.25
C GLU A 314 -4.03 -13.05 -18.45
N GLU A 315 -4.11 -14.08 -19.29
CA GLU A 315 -2.95 -14.89 -19.64
C GLU A 315 -2.22 -14.33 -20.87
N TYR A 316 -0.90 -14.33 -20.81
CA TYR A 316 0.00 -13.89 -21.87
C TYR A 316 1.03 -14.95 -22.21
N LYS A 317 1.63 -14.84 -23.39
CA LYS A 317 2.91 -15.46 -23.73
C LYS A 317 4.02 -14.43 -23.50
N GLY A 318 4.79 -14.61 -22.44
CA GLY A 318 5.98 -13.82 -22.20
C GLY A 318 7.08 -14.17 -23.21
N VAL A 319 7.88 -13.19 -23.59
CA VAL A 319 8.96 -13.30 -24.57
C VAL A 319 10.27 -12.76 -24.01
N GLU A 320 11.39 -13.12 -24.63
CA GLU A 320 12.68 -12.50 -24.35
C GLU A 320 12.76 -11.14 -25.07
N LYS A 321 13.34 -10.12 -24.41
CA LYS A 321 13.47 -8.77 -24.99
C LYS A 321 14.06 -8.82 -26.40
N GLY A 322 13.35 -8.20 -27.35
CA GLY A 322 13.77 -8.13 -28.75
C GLY A 322 13.65 -9.43 -29.55
N LYS A 323 13.13 -10.53 -28.97
CA LYS A 323 12.98 -11.83 -29.65
C LYS A 323 11.53 -12.20 -29.98
N GLY A 324 10.64 -11.23 -30.04
CA GLY A 324 9.24 -11.43 -30.39
C GLY A 324 8.34 -10.35 -29.81
N LYS A 325 7.03 -10.59 -29.91
CA LYS A 325 6.00 -9.77 -29.25
C LYS A 325 5.22 -10.65 -28.29
N GLU A 326 4.81 -10.05 -27.19
CA GLU A 326 3.86 -10.70 -26.28
C GLU A 326 2.56 -11.04 -27.00
N GLU A 327 1.98 -12.17 -26.65
CA GLU A 327 0.67 -12.59 -27.14
C GLU A 327 -0.31 -12.58 -25.98
N LYS A 328 -1.48 -11.94 -26.16
CA LYS A 328 -2.54 -11.88 -25.16
C LYS A 328 -3.59 -12.96 -25.45
N PHE A 329 -3.80 -13.88 -24.51
CA PHE A 329 -4.81 -14.95 -24.61
C PHE A 329 -6.17 -14.56 -24.01
N GLY A 330 -6.26 -13.36 -23.43
CA GLY A 330 -7.47 -12.80 -22.82
C GLY A 330 -7.71 -13.29 -21.40
N GLU A 331 -8.86 -12.90 -20.85
CA GLU A 331 -9.31 -13.24 -19.49
C GLU A 331 -9.50 -14.76 -19.32
N LYS A 332 -9.07 -15.28 -18.16
CA LYS A 332 -9.21 -16.68 -17.74
C LYS A 332 -9.64 -16.77 -16.28
N TRP A 333 -10.35 -17.86 -15.98
CA TRP A 333 -10.85 -18.18 -14.65
C TRP A 333 -10.54 -19.64 -14.34
N ASN A 334 -10.19 -19.93 -13.10
CA ASN A 334 -9.94 -21.29 -12.62
C ASN A 334 -8.93 -22.10 -13.47
N THR A 335 -7.87 -21.46 -13.97
CA THR A 335 -6.76 -22.14 -14.67
C THR A 335 -5.57 -22.32 -13.73
N THR A 336 -4.55 -23.04 -14.20
CA THR A 336 -3.28 -23.18 -13.46
C THR A 336 -2.63 -21.82 -13.16
N SER A 337 -2.70 -20.89 -14.12
CA SER A 337 -2.10 -19.55 -13.99
C SER A 337 -3.06 -18.51 -13.40
N CYS A 338 -4.37 -18.67 -13.58
CA CYS A 338 -5.40 -17.78 -13.05
C CYS A 338 -6.24 -18.50 -11.99
N LYS A 339 -5.74 -18.51 -10.75
CA LYS A 339 -6.43 -19.06 -9.58
C LYS A 339 -7.40 -18.03 -9.00
N VAL A 340 -8.46 -17.79 -9.77
CA VAL A 340 -9.53 -16.86 -9.41
C VAL A 340 -10.85 -17.40 -9.93
N SER A 341 -11.90 -17.23 -9.13
CA SER A 341 -13.28 -17.54 -9.48
C SER A 341 -14.15 -16.28 -9.42
N PRO A 342 -15.30 -16.23 -10.12
CA PRO A 342 -16.21 -15.09 -10.03
C PRO A 342 -16.68 -14.78 -8.60
N ALA A 343 -16.73 -15.78 -7.71
CA ALA A 343 -17.11 -15.60 -6.31
C ALA A 343 -16.08 -14.79 -5.48
N ASN A 344 -14.85 -14.63 -5.99
CA ASN A 344 -13.82 -13.81 -5.35
C ASN A 344 -13.93 -12.32 -5.69
N ILE A 345 -14.82 -11.96 -6.62
CA ILE A 345 -14.92 -10.60 -7.16
C ILE A 345 -16.26 -10.00 -6.79
N HIS A 346 -16.20 -8.83 -6.18
CA HIS A 346 -17.36 -8.14 -5.67
C HIS A 346 -17.47 -6.76 -6.33
N LYS A 347 -18.70 -6.35 -6.65
CA LYS A 347 -18.97 -4.95 -6.94
C LYS A 347 -18.84 -4.17 -5.64
N LEU A 348 -18.05 -3.08 -5.65
CA LEU A 348 -17.91 -2.18 -4.52
C LEU A 348 -19.24 -1.52 -4.16
#